data_AF-A0A923MVM7-F1
#
_entry.id   AF-A0A923MVM7-F1
#
_cell.length_a   1.000
_cell.length_b   1.000
_cell.length_c   1.000
_cell.angle_alpha   90.00
_cell.angle_beta   90.00
_cell.angle_gamma   90.00
#
_symmetry.space_group_name_H-M   'P 1'
#
loop_
_entity.id
_entity.type
_entity.pdbx_description
1 polymer ?
#
loop_
_entity_poly.entity_id
_entity_poly.type
_entity_poly.pdbx_seq_one_letter_code
_entity_poly.pdbx_strand_id
1 'polypeptide(L)'
;MLLPTRLSLVAVFAVLAGCASQSTVPAGPPGKHLVYRDGSGNVIRQFDYPDDAFCRRVEALAGRAARCQAEPAAGMQARATLRYNPPGVLVQGHYADMARCRADTSSMSPGVELINACSAQ
;
A
#
# COMPACT_ATOMS: atom_id res chain seq x y z
N MET A 1 67.39 -36.91 -7.58
CA MET A 1 66.48 -36.05 -6.79
C MET A 1 65.61 -35.29 -7.77
N LEU A 2 64.28 -35.49 -7.69
CA LEU A 2 63.28 -35.18 -8.71
C LEU A 2 62.69 -33.76 -8.61
N LEU A 3 62.19 -33.27 -9.76
CA LEU A 3 61.56 -31.97 -10.05
C LEU A 3 60.33 -31.64 -9.17
N PRO A 4 59.98 -30.34 -8.98
CA PRO A 4 58.66 -29.94 -8.52
C PRO A 4 57.67 -29.76 -9.68
N THR A 5 56.71 -30.67 -9.76
CA THR A 5 55.54 -30.64 -10.65
C THR A 5 54.56 -29.55 -10.19
N ARG A 6 54.24 -28.58 -11.07
CA ARG A 6 53.10 -27.67 -10.87
C ARG A 6 51.83 -28.37 -11.34
N LEU A 7 50.89 -28.64 -10.42
CA LEU A 7 49.54 -29.09 -10.73
C LEU A 7 48.54 -28.01 -10.33
N SER A 8 47.85 -27.46 -11.33
CA SER A 8 46.67 -26.61 -11.17
C SER A 8 45.48 -27.43 -10.68
N LEU A 9 44.68 -26.89 -9.76
CA LEU A 9 43.34 -27.40 -9.48
C LEU A 9 42.39 -26.23 -9.24
N VAL A 10 41.50 -26.06 -10.21
CA VAL A 10 40.32 -25.19 -10.18
C VAL A 10 39.30 -25.80 -9.21
N ALA A 11 38.85 -25.03 -8.23
CA ALA A 11 37.69 -25.38 -7.41
C ALA A 11 36.54 -24.42 -7.73
N VAL A 12 35.61 -24.90 -8.55
CA VAL A 12 34.30 -24.30 -8.79
C VAL A 12 33.48 -24.47 -7.51
N PHE A 13 33.24 -23.38 -6.78
CA PHE A 13 32.22 -23.37 -5.74
C PHE A 13 30.89 -22.90 -6.35
N ALA A 14 30.09 -23.89 -6.75
CA ALA A 14 28.66 -23.72 -6.97
C ALA A 14 27.99 -23.47 -5.62
N VAL A 15 27.60 -22.23 -5.34
CA VAL A 15 26.73 -21.93 -4.19
C VAL A 15 25.29 -21.98 -4.68
N LEU A 16 24.70 -23.17 -4.56
CA LEU A 16 23.26 -23.35 -4.46
C LEU A 16 22.82 -22.78 -3.11
N ALA A 17 22.25 -21.58 -3.11
CA ALA A 17 21.57 -21.04 -1.95
C ALA A 17 20.20 -20.51 -2.38
N GLY A 18 19.19 -21.28 -1.98
CA GLY A 18 17.76 -20.98 -1.82
C GLY A 18 17.22 -19.71 -2.45
N CYS A 19 16.20 -19.89 -3.29
CA CYS A 19 15.15 -18.91 -3.49
C CYS A 19 14.41 -18.68 -2.15
N ALA A 20 15.04 -17.97 -1.23
CA ALA A 20 14.32 -17.30 -0.16
C ALA A 20 13.38 -16.32 -0.86
N SER A 21 12.09 -16.60 -0.77
CA SER A 21 11.02 -15.73 -1.23
C SER A 21 11.14 -14.39 -0.51
N GLN A 22 11.99 -13.51 -1.02
CA GLN A 22 11.91 -12.10 -0.75
C GLN A 22 10.57 -11.69 -1.34
N SER A 23 9.53 -11.74 -0.51
CA SER A 23 8.31 -10.98 -0.72
C SER A 23 8.69 -9.51 -0.54
N THR A 24 9.56 -9.02 -1.42
CA THR A 24 9.66 -7.61 -1.71
C THR A 24 8.29 -7.25 -2.21
N VAL A 25 7.51 -6.59 -1.37
CA VAL A 25 6.33 -5.85 -1.81
C VAL A 25 6.78 -5.13 -3.08
N PRO A 26 6.16 -5.41 -4.25
CA PRO A 26 6.60 -4.81 -5.50
C PRO A 26 6.72 -3.31 -5.26
N ALA A 27 7.89 -2.74 -5.59
CA ALA A 27 8.11 -1.31 -5.52
C ALA A 27 7.22 -0.65 -6.59
N GLY A 28 5.94 -0.50 -6.31
CA GLY A 28 5.07 0.34 -7.10
C GLY A 28 5.49 1.80 -6.94
N PRO A 29 4.99 2.70 -7.79
CA PRO A 29 5.37 4.10 -7.79
C PRO A 29 5.20 4.73 -6.39
N PRO A 30 6.13 5.57 -5.90
CA PRO A 30 5.98 6.23 -4.60
C PRO A 30 4.62 6.93 -4.52
N GLY A 31 4.04 7.00 -3.32
CA GLY A 31 2.69 7.49 -3.15
C GLY A 31 2.00 7.13 -1.85
N LYS A 32 1.47 8.17 -1.21
CA LYS A 32 0.71 8.08 0.05
C LYS A 32 -0.81 8.07 -0.16
N HIS A 33 -1.27 8.22 -1.41
CA HIS A 33 -2.68 8.28 -1.75
C HIS A 33 -3.17 6.90 -2.17
N LEU A 34 -3.89 6.20 -1.29
CA LEU A 34 -4.50 4.92 -1.64
C LEU A 34 -5.84 5.16 -2.33
N VAL A 35 -5.86 5.02 -3.64
CA VAL A 35 -7.02 5.32 -4.48
C VAL A 35 -7.78 4.04 -4.80
N TYR A 36 -9.07 4.02 -4.50
CA TYR A 36 -9.98 2.92 -4.82
C TYR A 36 -10.77 3.22 -6.09
N ARG A 37 -10.89 2.20 -6.95
CA ARG A 37 -11.71 2.27 -8.16
C ARG A 37 -12.80 1.19 -8.17
N ASP A 38 -13.93 1.50 -8.79
CA ASP A 38 -14.98 0.51 -9.06
C ASP A 38 -14.59 -0.42 -10.25
N GLY A 39 -15.48 -1.37 -10.57
CA GLY A 39 -15.26 -2.32 -11.67
C GLY A 39 -15.22 -1.67 -13.06
N SER A 40 -15.68 -0.43 -13.20
CA SER A 40 -15.62 0.37 -14.43
C SER A 40 -14.39 1.28 -14.49
N GLY A 41 -13.58 1.29 -13.43
CA GLY A 41 -12.36 2.09 -13.34
C GLY A 41 -12.57 3.49 -12.78
N ASN A 42 -13.78 3.87 -12.34
CA ASN A 42 -14.03 5.19 -11.77
C ASN A 42 -13.44 5.28 -10.37
N VAL A 43 -12.84 6.42 -10.02
CA VAL A 43 -12.40 6.66 -8.65
C VAL A 43 -13.63 6.85 -7.76
N ILE A 44 -13.72 6.08 -6.67
CA ILE A 44 -14.85 6.14 -5.74
C ILE A 44 -14.46 6.66 -4.35
N ARG A 45 -13.19 6.49 -3.96
CA ARG A 45 -12.62 7.04 -2.72
C ARG A 45 -11.09 7.02 -2.74
N GLN A 46 -10.49 7.78 -1.85
CA GLN A 46 -9.05 7.82 -1.58
C GLN A 46 -8.81 7.97 -0.08
N PHE A 47 -7.70 7.42 0.39
CA PHE A 47 -7.17 7.73 1.72
C PHE A 47 -5.76 8.29 1.63
N ASP A 48 -5.52 9.37 2.38
CA ASP A 48 -4.21 10.01 2.49
C ASP A 48 -3.47 9.44 3.70
N TYR A 49 -2.45 8.65 3.44
CA TYR A 49 -1.63 8.01 4.46
C TYR A 49 -0.40 8.84 4.82
N PRO A 50 0.22 8.59 6.00
CA PRO A 50 1.37 9.37 6.45
C PRO A 50 2.61 9.16 5.57
N ASP A 51 2.80 7.95 5.04
CA ASP A 51 3.95 7.58 4.24
C ASP A 51 3.64 6.45 3.25
N ASP A 52 4.52 6.31 2.27
CA ASP A 52 4.43 5.32 1.20
C ASP A 52 4.45 3.88 1.73
N ALA A 53 5.23 3.62 2.78
CA ALA A 53 5.35 2.29 3.35
C ALA A 53 4.03 1.85 4.00
N PHE A 54 3.32 2.77 4.67
CA PHE A 54 1.98 2.56 5.19
C PHE A 54 1.00 2.31 4.06
N CYS A 55 1.03 3.15 3.01
CA CYS A 55 0.16 2.96 1.86
C CYS A 55 0.34 1.57 1.25
N ARG A 56 1.58 1.14 1.00
CA ARG A 56 1.91 -0.16 0.41
C ARG A 56 1.43 -1.35 1.25
N ARG A 57 1.52 -1.25 2.58
CA ARG A 57 0.96 -2.27 3.48
C ARG A 57 -0.56 -2.39 3.32
N VAL A 58 -1.27 -1.27 3.25
CA VAL A 58 -2.72 -1.28 3.08
C VAL A 58 -3.14 -1.70 1.66
N GLU A 59 -2.41 -1.28 0.63
CA GLU A 59 -2.64 -1.69 -0.76
C GLU A 59 -2.55 -3.21 -0.92
N ALA A 60 -1.56 -3.85 -0.28
CA ALA A 60 -1.44 -5.30 -0.28
C ALA A 60 -2.68 -6.00 0.31
N LEU A 61 -3.32 -5.40 1.34
CA LEU A 61 -4.56 -5.91 1.93
C LEU A 61 -5.81 -5.62 1.08
N ALA A 62 -5.82 -4.48 0.36
CA ALA A 62 -6.92 -4.07 -0.49
C ALA A 62 -6.99 -4.84 -1.83
N GLY A 63 -5.92 -5.55 -2.20
CA GLY A 63 -5.86 -6.35 -3.42
C GLY A 63 -5.98 -5.50 -4.68
N ARG A 64 -6.79 -5.92 -5.65
CA ARG A 64 -6.93 -5.21 -6.95
C ARG A 64 -7.78 -3.94 -6.90
N ALA A 65 -8.51 -3.71 -5.82
CA ALA A 65 -9.48 -2.62 -5.72
C ALA A 65 -8.83 -1.25 -5.47
N ALA A 66 -7.58 -1.23 -5.00
CA ALA A 66 -6.89 0.00 -4.63
C ALA A 66 -5.44 0.03 -5.10
N ARG A 67 -4.91 1.23 -5.37
CA ARG A 67 -3.52 1.45 -5.74
C ARG A 67 -2.96 2.68 -5.05
N CYS A 68 -1.73 2.60 -4.55
CA CYS A 68 -0.98 3.75 -4.04
C CYS A 68 -0.49 4.62 -5.20
N GLN A 69 -0.73 5.92 -5.11
CA GLN A 69 -0.40 6.91 -6.13
C GLN A 69 0.34 8.10 -5.51
N ALA A 70 1.26 8.69 -6.28
CA ALA A 70 2.02 9.88 -5.91
C ALA A 70 1.12 11.12 -5.80
N GLU A 71 0.19 11.24 -6.75
CA GLU A 71 -0.74 12.34 -6.85
C GLU A 71 -2.12 11.94 -6.29
N PRO A 72 -2.84 12.89 -5.67
CA PRO A 72 -4.21 12.65 -5.25
C PRO A 72 -5.14 12.54 -6.47
N ALA A 73 -6.17 11.73 -6.33
CA ALA A 73 -7.27 11.67 -7.27
C ALA A 73 -8.11 12.96 -7.22
N ALA A 74 -8.53 13.42 -8.41
CA ALA A 74 -9.38 14.58 -8.57
C ALA A 74 -10.87 14.22 -8.46
N GLY A 75 -11.73 15.22 -8.25
CA GLY A 75 -13.18 15.09 -8.35
C GLY A 75 -13.88 14.52 -7.12
N MET A 76 -13.19 14.47 -5.97
CA MET A 76 -13.81 14.10 -4.69
C MET A 76 -14.62 15.26 -4.15
N GLN A 77 -15.84 15.00 -3.67
CA GLN A 77 -16.77 16.03 -3.20
C GLN A 77 -17.11 15.90 -1.71
N ALA A 78 -16.59 14.87 -1.05
CA ALA A 78 -16.79 14.67 0.37
C ALA A 78 -15.51 14.19 1.06
N ARG A 79 -15.40 14.49 2.35
CA ARG A 79 -14.28 14.07 3.20
C ARG A 79 -14.72 13.64 4.59
N ALA A 80 -13.95 12.76 5.20
CA ALA A 80 -14.03 12.38 6.60
C ALA A 80 -12.61 12.23 7.19
N THR A 81 -12.49 12.30 8.51
CA THR A 81 -11.22 11.99 9.20
C THR A 81 -11.39 10.70 9.99
N LEU A 82 -10.50 9.75 9.75
CA LEU A 82 -10.50 8.44 10.37
C LEU A 82 -9.29 8.27 11.28
N ARG A 83 -9.41 7.45 12.32
CA ARG A 83 -8.30 7.01 13.17
C ARG A 83 -8.12 5.50 13.06
N TYR A 84 -6.94 5.06 12.67
CA TYR A 84 -6.54 3.65 12.61
C TYR A 84 -5.79 3.29 13.90
N ASN A 85 -6.33 2.38 14.71
CA ASN A 85 -5.85 2.02 16.03
C ASN A 85 -5.73 0.49 16.22
N PRO A 86 -4.56 -0.03 16.64
CA PRO A 86 -3.24 0.64 16.64
C PRO A 86 -2.78 0.97 15.20
N PRO A 87 -1.93 1.98 14.96
CA PRO A 87 -1.10 2.71 15.94
C PRO A 87 -1.61 4.11 16.35
N GLY A 88 -2.86 4.47 16.05
CA GLY A 88 -3.43 5.79 16.35
C GLY A 88 -3.25 6.81 15.23
N VAL A 89 -3.06 6.35 13.99
CA VAL A 89 -2.81 7.22 12.82
C VAL A 89 -4.12 7.86 12.37
N LEU A 90 -4.09 9.18 12.18
CA LEU A 90 -5.17 9.93 11.55
C LEU A 90 -5.00 9.91 10.02
N VAL A 91 -6.09 9.64 9.33
CA VAL A 91 -6.15 9.50 7.87
C VAL A 91 -7.29 10.34 7.34
N GLN A 92 -7.03 11.13 6.31
CA GLN A 92 -8.07 11.85 5.58
C GLN A 92 -8.66 10.91 4.52
N GLY A 93 -9.96 10.61 4.62
CA GLY A 93 -10.72 9.94 3.59
C GLY A 93 -11.36 10.96 2.67
N HIS A 94 -11.25 10.75 1.37
CA HIS A 94 -11.91 11.51 0.31
C HIS A 94 -12.84 10.60 -0.47
N TYR A 95 -14.02 11.07 -0.80
CA TYR A 95 -15.08 10.26 -1.40
C TYR A 95 -15.67 11.00 -2.60
N ALA A 96 -16.14 10.22 -3.58
CA ALA A 96 -16.78 10.76 -4.78
C ALA A 96 -17.94 11.71 -4.43
N ASP A 97 -18.72 11.36 -3.41
CA ASP A 97 -19.84 12.15 -2.93
C ASP A 97 -20.19 11.86 -1.45
N MET A 98 -21.15 12.61 -0.91
CA MET A 98 -21.63 12.45 0.46
C MET A 98 -22.32 11.12 0.73
N ALA A 99 -23.00 10.52 -0.27
CA ALA A 99 -23.68 9.25 -0.11
C ALA A 99 -22.66 8.11 0.05
N ARG A 100 -21.60 8.12 -0.77
CA ARG A 100 -20.48 7.19 -0.66
C ARG A 100 -19.76 7.34 0.67
N CYS A 101 -19.47 8.57 1.10
CA CYS A 101 -18.84 8.80 2.40
C CYS A 101 -19.67 8.17 3.52
N ARG A 102 -20.97 8.46 3.58
CA ARG A 102 -21.86 7.92 4.63
C ARG A 102 -21.95 6.40 4.58
N ALA A 103 -22.04 5.81 3.39
CA ALA A 103 -22.10 4.36 3.23
C ALA A 103 -20.81 3.67 3.71
N ASP A 104 -19.65 4.26 3.41
CA ASP A 104 -18.37 3.71 3.83
C ASP A 104 -18.10 3.92 5.32
N THR A 105 -18.62 4.99 5.93
CA THR A 105 -18.43 5.29 7.36
C THR A 105 -19.55 4.76 8.26
N SER A 106 -20.64 4.19 7.70
CA SER A 106 -21.76 3.67 8.51
C SER A 106 -21.41 2.39 9.26
N SER A 107 -20.39 1.67 8.81
CA SER A 107 -19.85 0.47 9.46
C SER A 107 -18.35 0.41 9.27
N MET A 108 -17.62 0.75 10.32
CA MET A 108 -16.16 0.79 10.28
C MET A 108 -15.56 -0.58 10.55
N SER A 109 -14.42 -0.87 9.91
CA SER A 109 -13.64 -2.06 10.22
C SER A 109 -13.12 -2.00 11.67
N PRO A 110 -12.90 -3.15 12.33
CA PRO A 110 -12.27 -3.18 13.64
C PRO A 110 -10.95 -2.39 13.66
N GLY A 111 -10.77 -1.56 14.69
CA GLY A 111 -9.60 -0.69 14.80
C GLY A 111 -9.65 0.56 13.91
N VAL A 112 -10.79 0.88 13.29
CA VAL A 112 -10.97 2.16 12.57
C VAL A 112 -12.11 2.94 13.21
N GLU A 113 -11.85 4.20 13.53
CA GLU A 113 -12.83 5.09 14.15
C GLU A 113 -13.06 6.32 13.28
N LEU A 114 -14.31 6.78 13.24
CA LEU A 114 -14.68 8.05 12.62
C LEU A 114 -14.44 9.19 13.63
N ILE A 115 -13.48 10.06 13.33
CA ILE A 115 -13.15 11.21 14.19
C ILE A 115 -13.95 12.44 13.76
N ASN A 116 -13.90 12.76 12.47
CA ASN A 116 -14.73 13.81 11.88
C ASN A 116 -15.69 13.19 10.88
N ALA A 117 -16.98 13.46 11.07
CA ALA A 117 -18.03 12.97 10.19
C ALA A 117 -17.87 13.46 8.74
N CYS A 118 -18.59 12.80 7.84
CA CYS A 118 -18.66 13.20 6.44
C CYS A 118 -19.07 14.66 6.28
N SER A 119 -18.28 15.41 5.52
CA SER A 119 -18.53 16.80 5.15
C SER A 119 -18.30 16.99 3.65
N ALA A 120 -19.04 17.92 3.05
CA ALA A 120 -18.77 18.35 1.67
C ALA A 120 -17.40 19.04 1.61
N GLN A 121 -16.73 18.91 0.47
CA GLN A 121 -15.42 19.49 0.20
C GLN A 121 -15.52 20.74 -0.68
#